data_AF-A0A955IP93-F1
#
_entry.id   AF-A0A955IP93-F1
#
_cell.length_a   1.000
_cell.length_b   1.000
_cell.length_c   1.000
_cell.angle_alpha   90.00
_cell.angle_beta   90.00
_cell.angle_gamma   90.00
#
_symmetry.space_group_name_H-M   'P 1'
#
loop_
_entity.id
_entity.type
_entity.pdbx_description
1 polymer ?
#
loop_
_entity_poly.entity_id
_entity_poly.type
_entity_poly.pdbx_seq_one_letter_code
_entity_poly.pdbx_strand_id
1 'polypeptide(L)'
;DCNGNGVPDDCDLASGDAIDCNANAIPDSCDIASGTSIDQNFNAIPDDCEPTPANDSCLSPIALAPGVPTAFATVNTTSSAFGEACGAFERDTWYRVVATCSTSLIVRICDANFDVQAAVYSFACPSDAGAALGCATSGGTGELELIVPIPSPGLYRIRIGSADDIWGIGTVTVDCGEPNTCPADCVPPGGNGAVDMDDLLAVINAMGATDSACDVTPVACDGTIGNGIVNIDDVIAIIRVFGPCD
;
A
#
# COMPACT_ATOMS: atom_id res chain seq x y z
N ASP A 1 6.00 16.97 33.00
CA ASP A 1 6.53 17.81 31.93
C ASP A 1 7.10 16.89 30.87
N CYS A 2 6.23 16.37 30.02
CA CYS A 2 6.63 15.46 28.95
C CYS A 2 7.06 16.18 27.68
N ASN A 3 6.64 17.44 27.47
CA ASN A 3 7.03 18.26 26.32
C ASN A 3 8.30 19.11 26.59
N GLY A 4 8.77 19.15 27.84
CA GLY A 4 9.99 19.84 28.27
C GLY A 4 9.87 21.36 28.31
N ASN A 5 8.66 21.91 28.37
CA ASN A 5 8.42 23.36 28.32
C ASN A 5 8.61 24.08 29.66
N GLY A 6 8.83 23.34 30.76
CA GLY A 6 8.98 23.87 32.11
C GLY A 6 7.67 24.13 32.86
N VAL A 7 6.53 23.75 32.28
CA VAL A 7 5.19 23.77 32.87
C VAL A 7 4.78 22.33 33.23
N PRO A 8 4.21 22.07 34.42
CA PRO A 8 3.70 20.74 34.75
C PRO A 8 2.58 20.30 33.81
N ASP A 9 2.49 19.01 33.48
CA ASP A 9 1.50 18.47 32.53
C ASP A 9 0.05 18.82 32.94
N ASP A 10 -0.29 18.70 34.24
CA ASP A 10 -1.59 19.11 34.77
C ASP A 10 -1.92 20.59 34.52
N CYS A 11 -0.90 21.47 34.49
CA CYS A 11 -1.06 22.89 34.18
C CYS A 11 -1.26 23.10 32.68
N ASP A 12 -0.52 22.38 31.83
CA ASP A 12 -0.70 22.41 30.36
C ASP A 12 -2.11 21.94 29.95
N LEU A 13 -2.63 20.89 30.60
CA LEU A 13 -4.01 20.44 30.40
C LEU A 13 -5.03 21.48 30.87
N ALA A 14 -4.82 22.08 32.03
CA ALA A 14 -5.73 23.09 32.59
C ALA A 14 -5.73 24.41 31.80
N SER A 15 -4.61 24.78 31.18
CA SER A 15 -4.51 25.96 30.30
C SER A 15 -4.99 25.70 28.87
N GLY A 16 -5.14 24.44 28.48
CA GLY A 16 -5.49 24.02 27.11
C GLY A 16 -4.28 24.03 26.16
N ASP A 17 -3.07 24.06 26.68
CA ASP A 17 -1.82 23.94 25.92
C ASP A 17 -1.47 22.47 25.59
N ALA A 18 -2.14 21.52 26.26
CA ALA A 18 -2.11 20.09 25.97
C ALA A 18 -3.52 19.53 25.72
N ILE A 19 -3.59 18.44 24.95
CA ILE A 19 -4.82 17.69 24.67
C ILE A 19 -4.78 16.40 25.51
N ASP A 20 -5.92 16.04 26.09
CA ASP A 20 -6.19 14.77 26.78
C ASP A 20 -7.55 14.29 26.29
N CYS A 21 -7.53 13.50 25.22
CA CYS A 21 -8.72 13.07 24.51
C CYS A 21 -9.41 11.87 25.19
N ASN A 22 -8.64 10.99 25.83
CA ASN A 22 -9.15 9.81 26.55
C ASN A 22 -9.53 10.12 28.01
N ALA A 23 -9.29 11.36 28.46
CA ALA A 23 -9.63 11.92 29.77
C ALA A 23 -8.97 11.18 30.95
N ASN A 24 -7.74 10.71 30.76
CA ASN A 24 -6.98 9.99 31.79
C ASN A 24 -6.09 10.90 32.66
N ALA A 25 -6.14 12.23 32.44
CA ALA A 25 -5.32 13.27 33.07
C ALA A 25 -3.83 13.22 32.73
N ILE A 26 -3.47 12.57 31.62
CA ILE A 26 -2.13 12.53 31.03
C ILE A 26 -2.27 13.14 29.63
N PRO A 27 -1.43 14.11 29.23
CA PRO A 27 -1.46 14.61 27.86
C PRO A 27 -1.24 13.49 26.84
N ASP A 28 -1.94 13.57 25.71
CA ASP A 28 -1.85 12.63 24.58
C ASP A 28 -0.39 12.40 24.14
N SER A 29 0.42 13.46 24.10
CA SER A 29 1.84 13.36 23.76
C SER A 29 2.64 12.54 24.77
N CYS A 30 2.29 12.61 26.05
CA CYS A 30 2.91 11.78 27.08
C CYS A 30 2.39 10.34 27.01
N ASP A 31 1.12 10.15 26.65
CA ASP A 31 0.52 8.83 26.48
C ASP A 31 1.20 8.06 25.33
N ILE A 32 1.39 8.71 24.18
CA ILE A 32 2.14 8.15 23.04
C ILE A 32 3.59 7.85 23.45
N ALA A 33 4.27 8.81 24.09
CA ALA A 33 5.67 8.65 24.46
C ALA A 33 5.91 7.54 25.50
N SER A 34 4.94 7.31 26.39
CA SER A 34 5.00 6.26 27.41
C SER A 34 4.42 4.93 26.93
N GLY A 35 3.79 4.90 25.75
CA GLY A 35 3.17 3.72 25.14
C GLY A 35 1.86 3.30 25.80
N THR A 36 1.21 4.19 26.56
CA THR A 36 -0.13 3.97 27.13
C THR A 36 -1.23 4.17 26.09
N SER A 37 -1.00 5.03 25.09
CA SER A 37 -1.79 5.09 23.87
C SER A 37 -0.94 4.74 22.64
N ILE A 38 -1.60 4.17 21.64
CA ILE A 38 -0.99 3.75 20.38
C ILE A 38 -1.16 4.89 19.37
N ASP A 39 -0.11 5.22 18.61
CA ASP A 39 -0.16 6.08 17.41
C ASP A 39 0.55 5.31 16.29
N GLN A 40 -0.22 4.56 15.51
CA GLN A 40 0.36 3.67 14.48
C GLN A 40 0.57 4.36 13.13
N ASN A 41 -0.14 5.45 12.88
CA ASN A 41 0.00 6.22 11.65
C ASN A 41 0.97 7.40 11.78
N PHE A 42 1.52 7.60 12.98
CA PHE A 42 2.53 8.61 13.33
C PHE A 42 2.08 10.05 13.04
N ASN A 43 0.79 10.34 13.17
CA ASN A 43 0.27 11.70 13.00
C ASN A 43 0.28 12.53 14.29
N ALA A 44 0.83 11.97 15.39
CA ALA A 44 0.90 12.56 16.72
C ALA A 44 -0.45 12.74 17.42
N ILE A 45 -1.48 12.04 16.97
CA ILE A 45 -2.78 11.92 17.62
C ILE A 45 -2.93 10.45 18.03
N PRO A 46 -3.27 10.15 19.29
CA PRO A 46 -3.52 8.78 19.70
C PRO A 46 -4.63 8.13 18.87
N ASP A 47 -4.45 6.87 18.44
CA ASP A 47 -5.43 6.10 17.68
C ASP A 47 -6.79 6.09 18.42
N ASP A 48 -6.83 5.95 19.74
CA ASP A 48 -8.08 5.98 20.53
C ASP A 48 -8.85 7.31 20.47
N CYS A 49 -8.22 8.34 19.90
CA CYS A 49 -8.72 9.70 19.79
C CYS A 49 -8.96 10.17 18.37
N GLU A 50 -8.64 9.33 17.38
CA GLU A 50 -8.95 9.61 16.00
C GLU A 50 -10.40 9.22 15.65
N PRO A 51 -11.07 10.02 14.81
CA PRO A 51 -12.33 9.59 14.22
C PRO A 51 -12.11 8.46 13.21
N THR A 52 -13.17 7.71 12.91
CA THR A 52 -13.19 6.76 11.80
C THR A 52 -12.78 7.47 10.49
N PRO A 53 -11.89 6.89 9.66
CA PRO A 53 -11.48 7.50 8.40
C PRO A 53 -12.66 7.82 7.48
N ALA A 54 -12.55 8.90 6.70
CA ALA A 54 -13.64 9.34 5.80
C ALA A 54 -14.00 8.29 4.74
N ASN A 55 -13.05 7.41 4.42
CA ASN A 55 -13.20 6.31 3.48
C ASN A 55 -13.47 4.95 4.14
N ASP A 56 -13.95 4.93 5.37
CA ASP A 56 -14.45 3.74 6.06
C ASP A 56 -15.73 3.16 5.42
N SER A 57 -16.32 3.87 4.46
CA SER A 57 -17.47 3.40 3.71
C SER A 57 -17.19 3.41 2.22
N CYS A 58 -17.65 2.37 1.53
CA CYS A 58 -17.73 2.35 0.09
C CYS A 58 -18.48 3.56 -0.48
N LEU A 59 -19.38 4.22 0.24
CA LEU A 59 -20.06 5.40 -0.32
C LEU A 59 -19.13 6.62 -0.46
N SER A 60 -18.03 6.67 0.30
CA SER A 60 -17.12 7.82 0.38
C SER A 60 -15.66 7.44 0.08
N PRO A 61 -15.35 6.80 -1.07
CA PRO A 61 -14.00 6.34 -1.36
C PRO A 61 -13.05 7.51 -1.60
N ILE A 62 -11.79 7.42 -1.17
CA ILE A 62 -10.75 8.39 -1.57
C ILE A 62 -10.32 8.14 -3.02
N ALA A 63 -10.07 9.21 -3.78
CA ALA A 63 -9.59 9.08 -5.16
C ALA A 63 -8.09 8.81 -5.20
N LEU A 64 -7.69 7.76 -5.90
CA LEU A 64 -6.30 7.48 -6.25
C LEU A 64 -5.99 8.01 -7.64
N ALA A 65 -4.82 8.63 -7.77
CA ALA A 65 -4.26 9.01 -9.05
C ALA A 65 -3.46 7.82 -9.61
N PRO A 66 -3.68 7.38 -10.86
CA PRO A 66 -2.91 6.30 -11.45
C PRO A 66 -1.40 6.56 -11.41
N GLY A 67 -0.61 5.54 -11.05
CA GLY A 67 0.86 5.61 -10.94
C GLY A 67 1.39 6.45 -9.78
N VAL A 68 0.54 6.94 -8.88
CA VAL A 68 0.96 7.77 -7.74
C VAL A 68 0.85 6.99 -6.43
N PRO A 69 1.96 6.75 -5.71
CA PRO A 69 1.94 6.15 -4.39
C PRO A 69 1.13 7.01 -3.43
N THR A 70 0.15 6.40 -2.80
CA THR A 70 -0.75 7.07 -1.86
C THR A 70 -0.73 6.31 -0.55
N ALA A 71 -0.46 7.00 0.55
CA ALA A 71 -0.54 6.40 1.88
C ALA A 71 -1.99 5.98 2.18
N PHE A 72 -2.14 4.83 2.82
CA PHE A 72 -3.40 4.38 3.40
C PHE A 72 -3.23 4.02 4.87
N ALA A 73 -4.33 4.05 5.60
CA ALA A 73 -4.42 3.60 6.98
C ALA A 73 -5.76 2.91 7.18
N THR A 74 -5.76 1.76 7.85
CA THR A 74 -6.97 1.05 8.29
C THR A 74 -7.26 1.28 9.78
N VAL A 75 -6.48 2.16 10.42
CA VAL A 75 -6.67 2.58 11.81
C VAL A 75 -8.10 3.08 12.04
N ASN A 76 -8.75 2.58 13.09
CA ASN A 76 -10.14 2.91 13.48
C ASN A 76 -11.25 2.68 12.45
N THR A 77 -10.95 1.99 11.36
CA THR A 77 -12.01 1.59 10.43
C THR A 77 -12.93 0.56 11.06
N THR A 78 -14.16 0.50 10.56
CA THR A 78 -15.09 -0.59 10.80
C THR A 78 -14.90 -1.66 9.73
N SER A 79 -15.49 -2.85 9.97
CA SER A 79 -15.48 -3.93 8.99
C SER A 79 -16.76 -3.90 8.17
N SER A 80 -16.64 -3.84 6.85
CA SER A 80 -17.80 -4.07 5.96
C SER A 80 -18.16 -5.56 5.97
N ALA A 81 -19.44 -5.85 6.17
CA ALA A 81 -19.95 -7.16 6.62
C ALA A 81 -19.92 -8.33 5.61
N PHE A 82 -19.03 -8.30 4.60
CA PHE A 82 -18.90 -9.37 3.61
C PHE A 82 -17.43 -9.61 3.24
N GLY A 83 -17.08 -10.88 3.04
CA GLY A 83 -15.78 -11.30 2.54
C GLY A 83 -15.76 -11.51 1.03
N GLU A 84 -14.60 -11.87 0.50
CA GLU A 84 -14.37 -12.23 -0.89
C GLU A 84 -13.73 -13.62 -1.02
N ALA A 85 -13.42 -14.03 -2.25
CA ALA A 85 -12.76 -15.31 -2.51
C ALA A 85 -11.42 -15.48 -1.78
N CYS A 86 -10.72 -14.37 -1.50
CA CYS A 86 -9.45 -14.33 -0.77
C CYS A 86 -9.61 -14.26 0.76
N GLY A 87 -10.84 -14.22 1.30
CA GLY A 87 -11.08 -14.26 2.75
C GLY A 87 -12.08 -13.20 3.25
N ALA A 88 -12.21 -13.14 4.58
CA ALA A 88 -12.91 -12.03 5.25
C ALA A 88 -12.17 -10.71 4.97
N PHE A 89 -12.88 -9.59 5.12
CA PHE A 89 -12.28 -8.26 5.09
C PHE A 89 -12.78 -7.52 6.32
N GLU A 90 -11.89 -7.40 7.27
CA GLU A 90 -12.04 -6.64 8.50
C GLU A 90 -11.21 -5.36 8.38
N ARG A 91 -11.61 -4.31 9.13
CA ARG A 91 -10.91 -3.02 9.18
C ARG A 91 -10.56 -2.48 7.79
N ASP A 92 -11.57 -2.13 7.00
CA ASP A 92 -11.38 -1.81 5.60
C ASP A 92 -11.59 -0.34 5.23
N THR A 93 -10.75 0.12 4.30
CA THR A 93 -10.84 1.43 3.67
C THR A 93 -11.16 1.31 2.19
N TRP A 94 -11.83 2.33 1.67
CA TRP A 94 -12.31 2.37 0.30
C TRP A 94 -11.63 3.43 -0.54
N TYR A 95 -11.26 3.04 -1.75
CA TYR A 95 -10.61 3.89 -2.73
C TYR A 95 -11.34 3.79 -4.07
N ARG A 96 -11.17 4.81 -4.90
CA ARG A 96 -11.64 4.83 -6.28
C ARG A 96 -10.53 5.25 -7.22
N VAL A 97 -10.53 4.67 -8.41
CA VAL A 97 -9.61 5.02 -9.49
C VAL A 97 -10.41 5.17 -10.78
N VAL A 98 -9.97 6.10 -11.64
CA VAL A 98 -10.46 6.16 -13.02
C VAL A 98 -9.43 5.42 -13.87
N ALA A 99 -9.75 4.17 -14.22
CA ALA A 99 -8.90 3.35 -15.06
C ALA A 99 -9.00 3.77 -16.53
N THR A 100 -7.84 3.92 -17.18
CA THR A 100 -7.72 4.21 -18.61
C THR A 100 -7.44 2.96 -19.44
N CYS A 101 -7.03 1.87 -18.81
CA CYS A 101 -6.79 0.58 -19.45
C CYS A 101 -8.09 -0.14 -19.83
N SER A 102 -7.98 -1.10 -20.75
CA SER A 102 -9.08 -1.93 -21.24
C SER A 102 -8.88 -3.42 -21.01
N THR A 103 -7.75 -3.82 -20.42
CA THR A 103 -7.34 -5.21 -20.20
C THR A 103 -7.28 -5.51 -18.72
N SER A 104 -6.35 -4.89 -18.00
CA SER A 104 -6.09 -5.18 -16.58
C SER A 104 -5.80 -3.91 -15.78
N LEU A 105 -6.29 -3.89 -14.54
CA LEU A 105 -5.92 -2.93 -13.51
C LEU A 105 -4.92 -3.59 -12.57
N ILE A 106 -3.83 -2.89 -12.23
CA ILE A 106 -2.83 -3.40 -11.30
C ILE A 106 -2.90 -2.60 -10.01
N VAL A 107 -3.06 -3.28 -8.88
CA VAL A 107 -3.01 -2.69 -7.53
C VAL A 107 -1.75 -3.22 -6.84
N ARG A 108 -0.93 -2.31 -6.34
CA ARG A 108 0.27 -2.62 -5.56
C ARG A 108 0.14 -2.04 -4.18
N ILE A 109 0.47 -2.85 -3.17
CA ILE A 109 0.61 -2.42 -1.78
C ILE A 109 2.01 -2.77 -1.32
N CYS A 110 2.70 -1.81 -0.72
CA CYS A 110 3.99 -2.01 -0.09
C CYS A 110 4.07 -1.29 1.23
N ASP A 111 5.15 -1.59 1.96
CA ASP A 111 5.46 -1.03 3.27
C ASP A 111 4.31 -1.21 4.27
N ALA A 112 3.42 -2.19 4.03
CA ALA A 112 2.34 -2.45 4.95
C ALA A 112 2.90 -3.16 6.19
N ASN A 113 2.57 -2.62 7.37
CA ASN A 113 3.03 -3.19 8.64
C ASN A 113 2.12 -4.31 9.18
N PHE A 114 1.21 -4.81 8.35
CA PHE A 114 0.23 -5.84 8.69
C PHE A 114 -0.09 -6.75 7.50
N ASP A 115 -0.77 -7.88 7.77
CA ASP A 115 -1.26 -8.76 6.71
C ASP A 115 -2.46 -8.11 6.01
N VAL A 116 -2.21 -7.66 4.77
CA VAL A 116 -3.12 -6.82 4.01
C VAL A 116 -3.85 -7.65 2.97
N GLN A 117 -5.12 -7.36 2.80
CA GLN A 117 -5.95 -7.85 1.71
C GLN A 117 -6.45 -6.69 0.86
N ALA A 118 -6.47 -6.92 -0.45
CA ALA A 118 -7.01 -5.98 -1.41
C ALA A 118 -8.01 -6.65 -2.34
N ALA A 119 -9.08 -5.94 -2.68
CA ALA A 119 -10.08 -6.36 -3.66
C ALA A 119 -10.45 -5.21 -4.59
N VAL A 120 -10.70 -5.54 -5.86
CA VAL A 120 -11.14 -4.58 -6.89
C VAL A 120 -12.58 -4.88 -7.27
N TYR A 121 -13.40 -3.84 -7.38
CA TYR A 121 -14.82 -3.92 -7.75
C TYR A 121 -15.13 -2.99 -8.92
N SER A 122 -16.28 -3.23 -9.55
CA SER A 122 -16.92 -2.25 -10.43
C SER A 122 -17.29 -0.95 -9.69
N PHE A 123 -17.79 0.05 -10.41
CA PHE A 123 -18.12 1.37 -9.83
C PHE A 123 -19.18 1.32 -8.71
N ALA A 124 -20.01 0.28 -8.66
CA ALA A 124 -21.07 0.15 -7.66
C ALA A 124 -20.51 -0.40 -6.35
N CYS A 125 -21.09 0.01 -5.23
CA CYS A 125 -20.75 -0.62 -3.96
C CYS A 125 -21.25 -2.07 -3.96
N PRO A 126 -20.39 -3.03 -3.60
CA PRO A 126 -20.82 -4.41 -3.46
C PRO A 126 -21.83 -4.55 -2.31
N SER A 127 -22.80 -5.44 -2.49
CA SER A 127 -23.84 -5.77 -1.51
C SER A 127 -23.73 -7.17 -0.93
N ASP A 128 -22.93 -8.03 -1.57
CA ASP A 128 -22.83 -9.46 -1.29
C ASP A 128 -21.38 -9.92 -1.44
N ALA A 129 -21.04 -11.03 -0.79
CA ALA A 129 -19.72 -11.65 -0.88
C ALA A 129 -19.43 -12.16 -2.31
N GLY A 130 -18.15 -12.12 -2.72
CA GLY A 130 -17.71 -12.61 -4.02
C GLY A 130 -18.04 -11.67 -5.19
N ALA A 131 -18.32 -10.40 -4.90
CA ALA A 131 -18.59 -9.38 -5.91
C ALA A 131 -17.30 -8.76 -6.50
N ALA A 132 -16.14 -9.04 -5.90
CA ALA A 132 -14.86 -8.56 -6.40
C ALA A 132 -14.55 -9.13 -7.80
N LEU A 133 -14.03 -8.29 -8.67
CA LEU A 133 -13.46 -8.68 -9.97
C LEU A 133 -12.15 -9.47 -9.78
N GLY A 134 -11.43 -9.16 -8.70
CA GLY A 134 -10.21 -9.87 -8.29
C GLY A 134 -9.82 -9.42 -6.88
N CYS A 135 -9.15 -10.30 -6.14
CA CYS A 135 -8.66 -9.98 -4.81
C CYS A 135 -7.45 -10.83 -4.43
N ALA A 136 -6.63 -10.35 -3.49
CA ALA A 136 -5.41 -10.98 -3.02
C ALA A 136 -5.12 -10.64 -1.55
N THR A 137 -4.17 -11.37 -0.96
CA THR A 137 -3.59 -11.14 0.38
C THR A 137 -2.07 -11.09 0.26
N SER A 138 -1.40 -10.31 1.11
CA SER A 138 0.07 -10.30 1.18
C SER A 138 0.63 -11.55 1.86
N GLY A 139 -0.20 -12.30 2.61
CA GLY A 139 0.25 -13.47 3.37
C GLY A 139 1.26 -13.08 4.46
N GLY A 140 1.10 -11.89 5.04
CA GLY A 140 1.91 -11.36 6.12
C GLY A 140 3.24 -10.72 5.70
N THR A 141 3.52 -10.56 4.40
CA THR A 141 4.74 -9.90 3.92
C THR A 141 4.67 -8.37 3.99
N GLY A 142 3.46 -7.80 4.07
CA GLY A 142 3.24 -6.37 3.87
C GLY A 142 3.31 -5.91 2.41
N GLU A 143 3.51 -6.85 1.48
CA GLU A 143 3.71 -6.62 0.06
C GLU A 143 2.67 -7.40 -0.76
N LEU A 144 1.94 -6.73 -1.64
CA LEU A 144 0.88 -7.33 -2.45
C LEU A 144 0.87 -6.72 -3.85
N GLU A 145 0.85 -7.59 -4.87
CA GLU A 145 0.53 -7.21 -6.24
C GLU A 145 -0.72 -7.97 -6.70
N LEU A 146 -1.71 -7.22 -7.17
CA LEU A 146 -3.00 -7.74 -7.61
C LEU A 146 -3.28 -7.25 -9.02
N ILE A 147 -3.28 -8.17 -9.98
CA ILE A 147 -3.62 -7.92 -11.39
C ILE A 147 -5.05 -8.37 -11.63
N VAL A 148 -5.93 -7.43 -11.98
CA VAL A 148 -7.37 -7.69 -12.14
C VAL A 148 -7.81 -7.40 -13.58
N PRO A 149 -8.32 -8.39 -14.32
CA PRO A 149 -8.93 -8.16 -15.62
C PRO A 149 -10.14 -7.23 -15.49
N ILE A 150 -10.20 -6.19 -16.33
CA ILE A 150 -11.30 -5.24 -16.34
C ILE A 150 -11.99 -5.19 -17.73
N PRO A 151 -13.32 -5.06 -17.79
CA PRO A 151 -14.06 -5.14 -19.05
C PRO A 151 -13.93 -3.90 -19.95
N SER A 152 -13.67 -2.73 -19.36
CA SER A 152 -13.55 -1.46 -20.08
C SER A 152 -12.86 -0.39 -19.23
N PRO A 153 -12.33 0.69 -19.83
CA PRO A 153 -11.95 1.89 -19.08
C PRO A 153 -13.14 2.44 -18.28
N GLY A 154 -12.90 3.02 -17.12
CA GLY A 154 -13.96 3.53 -16.27
C GLY A 154 -13.60 3.66 -14.80
N LEU A 155 -14.61 3.89 -13.96
CA LEU A 155 -14.43 4.01 -12.53
C LEU A 155 -14.46 2.64 -11.87
N TYR A 156 -13.43 2.35 -11.08
CA TYR A 156 -13.30 1.15 -10.27
C TYR A 156 -13.13 1.52 -8.80
N ARG A 157 -13.48 0.57 -7.94
CA ARG A 157 -13.32 0.70 -6.48
C ARG A 157 -12.31 -0.31 -5.99
N ILE A 158 -11.56 0.09 -4.99
CA ILE A 158 -10.56 -0.75 -4.34
C ILE A 158 -10.87 -0.75 -2.85
N ARG A 159 -10.86 -1.93 -2.26
CA ARG A 159 -11.01 -2.14 -0.82
C ARG A 159 -9.69 -2.66 -0.29
N ILE A 160 -9.20 -2.08 0.80
CA ILE A 160 -7.98 -2.50 1.48
C ILE A 160 -8.33 -2.77 2.93
N GLY A 161 -8.03 -3.96 3.45
CA GLY A 161 -8.33 -4.37 4.82
C GLY A 161 -7.45 -5.53 5.26
N SER A 162 -7.92 -6.33 6.22
CA SER A 162 -7.21 -7.52 6.73
C SER A 162 -8.17 -8.69 6.96
N ALA A 163 -7.63 -9.90 7.11
CA ALA A 163 -8.44 -11.09 7.37
C ALA A 163 -8.76 -11.27 8.87
N ASP A 164 -7.92 -10.69 9.74
CA ASP A 164 -7.81 -11.08 11.15
C ASP A 164 -8.14 -9.94 12.14
N ASP A 165 -8.94 -8.96 11.72
CA ASP A 165 -9.23 -7.74 12.51
C ASP A 165 -7.95 -6.98 12.95
N ILE A 166 -6.91 -7.07 12.11
CA ILE A 166 -5.67 -6.33 12.26
C ILE A 166 -5.75 -5.06 11.42
N TRP A 167 -5.24 -3.96 11.96
CA TRP A 167 -5.13 -2.69 11.26
C TRP A 167 -3.67 -2.28 11.14
N GLY A 168 -3.44 -1.30 10.28
CA GLY A 168 -2.11 -0.76 10.07
C GLY A 168 -2.11 0.31 9.01
N ILE A 169 -0.92 0.58 8.51
CA ILE A 169 -0.67 1.55 7.46
C ILE A 169 0.10 0.89 6.33
N GLY A 170 0.15 1.55 5.18
CA GLY A 170 0.99 1.18 4.06
C GLY A 170 0.85 2.17 2.93
N THR A 171 1.43 1.82 1.79
CA THR A 171 1.33 2.61 0.55
C THR A 171 0.61 1.80 -0.50
N VAL A 172 -0.36 2.41 -1.18
CA VAL A 172 -1.05 1.82 -2.33
C VAL A 172 -0.76 2.62 -3.59
N THR A 173 -0.51 1.91 -4.69
CA THR A 173 -0.52 2.46 -6.04
C THR A 173 -1.46 1.66 -6.90
N VAL A 174 -2.07 2.34 -7.86
CA VAL A 174 -2.88 1.71 -8.89
C VAL A 174 -2.38 2.16 -10.24
N ASP A 175 -2.21 1.23 -11.16
CA ASP A 175 -1.79 1.56 -12.52
C ASP A 175 -2.62 0.83 -13.57
N CYS A 176 -2.74 1.49 -14.72
CA CYS A 176 -3.30 1.03 -15.96
C CYS A 176 -2.18 0.63 -16.92
N GLY A 177 -1.24 -0.18 -16.44
CA GLY A 177 -0.19 -0.74 -17.28
C GLY A 177 -0.66 -2.02 -17.97
N GLU A 178 -0.03 -2.36 -19.09
CA GLU A 178 0.43 -3.74 -19.23
C GLU A 178 1.34 -3.99 -18.02
N PRO A 179 1.34 -5.16 -17.35
CA PRO A 179 2.42 -5.45 -16.42
C PRO A 179 3.71 -5.14 -17.18
N ASN A 180 4.68 -4.46 -16.56
CA ASN A 180 6.01 -4.50 -17.16
C ASN A 180 6.42 -5.96 -16.99
N THR A 181 6.09 -6.82 -17.96
CA THR A 181 6.06 -8.28 -17.77
C THR A 181 7.45 -8.86 -17.64
N CYS A 182 8.47 -8.05 -17.85
CA CYS A 182 9.84 -8.34 -17.43
C CYS A 182 10.59 -7.04 -17.10
N PRO A 183 10.57 -6.56 -15.85
CA PRO A 183 11.54 -5.57 -15.40
C PRO A 183 12.98 -6.06 -15.66
N ALA A 184 13.16 -7.38 -15.58
CA ALA A 184 14.38 -8.12 -15.86
C ALA A 184 14.78 -8.20 -17.35
N ASP A 185 13.92 -7.83 -18.30
CA ASP A 185 14.23 -7.74 -19.74
C ASP A 185 14.69 -6.30 -20.05
N CYS A 186 15.90 -6.01 -19.59
CA CYS A 186 16.47 -4.66 -19.64
C CYS A 186 17.34 -4.42 -20.88
N VAL A 187 17.62 -5.48 -21.66
CA VAL A 187 18.47 -5.42 -22.86
C VAL A 187 17.76 -5.95 -24.11
N PRO A 188 17.72 -5.16 -25.18
CA PRO A 188 18.21 -3.78 -25.32
C PRO A 188 17.36 -2.78 -24.51
N PRO A 189 17.69 -1.47 -24.48
CA PRO A 189 16.81 -0.49 -23.85
C PRO A 189 15.38 -0.58 -24.41
N GLY A 190 14.42 -0.97 -23.55
CA GLY A 190 13.03 -1.27 -23.93
C GLY A 190 12.70 -2.76 -24.06
N GLY A 191 13.63 -3.66 -23.75
CA GLY A 191 13.46 -5.11 -23.75
C GLY A 191 13.42 -5.75 -25.15
N ASN A 192 13.65 -7.06 -25.21
CA ASN A 192 13.49 -7.88 -26.40
C ASN A 192 12.29 -8.86 -26.34
N GLY A 193 11.56 -8.87 -25.23
CA GLY A 193 10.46 -9.77 -24.93
C GLY A 193 10.87 -11.06 -24.21
N ALA A 194 12.11 -11.18 -23.73
CA ALA A 194 12.59 -12.33 -22.95
C ALA A 194 13.67 -11.91 -21.95
N VAL A 195 13.65 -12.52 -20.77
CA VAL A 195 14.77 -12.48 -19.83
C VAL A 195 15.75 -13.58 -20.20
N ASP A 196 16.92 -13.22 -20.67
CA ASP A 196 17.94 -14.17 -21.06
C ASP A 196 19.35 -13.81 -20.57
N MET A 197 20.36 -14.41 -21.21
CA MET A 197 21.75 -14.23 -20.80
C MET A 197 22.25 -12.81 -21.07
N ASP A 198 21.69 -12.11 -22.06
CA ASP A 198 22.07 -10.75 -22.39
C ASP A 198 21.62 -9.79 -21.28
N ASP A 199 20.45 -10.00 -20.69
CA ASP A 199 19.98 -9.24 -19.53
C ASP A 199 20.80 -9.53 -18.27
N LEU A 200 21.06 -10.82 -17.99
CA LEU A 200 21.89 -11.22 -16.84
C LEU A 200 23.29 -10.63 -16.94
N LEU A 201 23.88 -10.69 -18.13
CA LEU A 201 25.21 -10.13 -18.37
C LEU A 201 25.19 -8.61 -18.21
N ALA A 202 24.10 -7.93 -18.60
CA ALA A 202 23.96 -6.49 -18.45
C ALA A 202 23.85 -6.06 -16.99
N VAL A 203 23.05 -6.75 -16.17
CA VAL A 203 23.02 -6.50 -14.70
C VAL A 203 24.39 -6.74 -14.08
N ILE A 204 25.04 -7.87 -14.36
CA ILE A 204 26.36 -8.19 -13.80
C ILE A 204 27.39 -7.13 -14.17
N ASN A 205 27.36 -6.63 -15.41
CA ASN A 205 28.27 -5.58 -15.86
C ASN A 205 27.94 -4.19 -15.30
N ALA A 206 26.70 -3.97 -14.88
CA ALA A 206 26.22 -2.71 -14.32
C ALA A 206 26.30 -2.64 -12.79
N MET A 207 26.80 -3.69 -12.11
CA MET A 207 26.93 -3.73 -10.64
C MET A 207 27.60 -2.45 -10.07
N GLY A 208 26.89 -1.78 -9.15
CA GLY A 208 27.31 -0.54 -8.52
C GLY A 208 27.02 0.73 -9.33
N ALA A 209 26.37 0.62 -10.50
CA ALA A 209 25.89 1.77 -11.26
C ALA A 209 24.66 2.37 -10.60
N THR A 210 24.59 3.71 -10.61
CA THR A 210 23.43 4.48 -10.20
C THR A 210 22.77 5.03 -11.46
N ASP A 211 21.54 4.62 -11.79
CA ASP A 211 20.81 4.94 -13.04
C ASP A 211 21.18 4.03 -14.24
N SER A 212 20.91 2.73 -14.09
CA SER A 212 21.03 1.73 -15.15
C SER A 212 19.63 1.28 -15.56
N ALA A 213 19.41 1.00 -16.86
CA ALA A 213 18.18 0.34 -17.31
C ALA A 213 18.00 -1.07 -16.72
N CYS A 214 19.08 -1.65 -16.17
CA CYS A 214 19.12 -2.94 -15.50
C CYS A 214 19.18 -2.82 -13.97
N ASP A 215 18.79 -1.68 -13.42
CA ASP A 215 18.39 -1.54 -12.02
C ASP A 215 16.94 -1.99 -11.94
N VAL A 216 16.74 -3.31 -11.80
CA VAL A 216 15.45 -3.97 -11.97
C VAL A 216 14.74 -4.24 -10.64
N THR A 217 15.39 -3.88 -9.53
CA THR A 217 14.91 -4.03 -8.16
C THR A 217 15.26 -2.86 -7.26
N PRO A 218 14.45 -2.62 -6.21
CA PRO A 218 13.10 -3.10 -6.01
C PRO A 218 12.17 -2.47 -7.04
N VAL A 219 11.03 -3.11 -7.28
CA VAL A 219 9.91 -2.39 -7.87
C VAL A 219 9.35 -1.52 -6.76
N ALA A 220 9.54 -0.20 -6.87
CA ALA A 220 8.95 0.73 -5.93
C ALA A 220 7.42 0.67 -6.04
N CYS A 221 6.72 1.15 -5.01
CA CYS A 221 5.26 1.07 -4.98
C CYS A 221 4.58 1.71 -6.18
N ASP A 222 5.15 2.76 -6.79
CA ASP A 222 4.62 3.39 -7.99
C ASP A 222 4.69 2.50 -9.25
N GLY A 223 5.33 1.33 -9.17
CA GLY A 223 5.67 0.52 -10.33
C GLY A 223 6.91 1.01 -11.06
N THR A 224 7.65 2.00 -10.53
CA THR A 224 9.00 2.29 -11.01
C THR A 224 9.92 1.15 -10.62
N ILE A 225 10.83 0.84 -11.53
CA ILE A 225 11.74 -0.28 -11.44
C ILE A 225 13.11 0.29 -11.07
N GLY A 226 13.70 -0.24 -10.00
CA GLY A 226 15.04 0.12 -9.52
C GLY A 226 15.05 1.00 -8.26
N ASN A 227 16.05 0.82 -7.39
CA ASN A 227 16.31 1.71 -6.23
C ASN A 227 17.37 2.78 -6.52
N GLY A 228 17.77 2.92 -7.77
CA GLY A 228 18.89 3.74 -8.19
C GLY A 228 20.25 3.08 -7.99
N ILE A 229 20.35 1.77 -7.72
CA ILE A 229 21.61 1.04 -7.54
C ILE A 229 21.48 -0.41 -8.03
N VAL A 230 22.21 -0.75 -9.10
CA VAL A 230 22.37 -2.15 -9.50
C VAL A 230 23.21 -2.91 -8.47
N ASN A 231 22.62 -3.94 -7.86
CA ASN A 231 23.23 -4.75 -6.82
C ASN A 231 22.82 -6.23 -6.99
N ILE A 232 23.07 -7.04 -5.96
CA ILE A 232 22.82 -8.48 -6.02
C ILE A 232 21.33 -8.82 -6.14
N ASP A 233 20.45 -7.95 -5.66
CA ASP A 233 19.00 -8.12 -5.74
C ASP A 233 18.52 -8.07 -7.21
N ASP A 234 19.14 -7.24 -8.04
CA ASP A 234 18.89 -7.17 -9.49
C ASP A 234 19.30 -8.46 -10.20
N VAL A 235 20.45 -9.03 -9.81
CA VAL A 235 20.92 -10.32 -10.34
C VAL A 235 19.95 -11.43 -9.97
N ILE A 236 19.47 -11.43 -8.73
CA ILE A 236 18.50 -12.42 -8.24
C ILE A 236 17.17 -12.27 -8.99
N ALA A 237 16.71 -11.04 -9.23
CA ALA A 237 15.48 -10.79 -9.97
C ALA A 237 15.57 -11.37 -11.38
N ILE A 238 16.66 -11.14 -12.12
CA ILE A 238 16.85 -11.73 -13.45
C ILE A 238 16.85 -13.27 -13.40
N ILE A 239 17.65 -13.87 -12.50
CA ILE A 239 17.79 -15.33 -12.44
C ILE A 239 16.45 -16.04 -12.16
N ARG A 240 15.52 -15.39 -11.44
CA ARG A 240 14.22 -15.97 -11.06
C ARG A 240 13.23 -16.06 -12.22
N VAL A 241 13.37 -15.24 -13.27
CA VAL A 241 12.38 -15.11 -14.34
C VAL A 241 12.95 -15.37 -15.75
N PHE A 242 14.07 -16.10 -15.87
CA PHE A 242 14.62 -16.52 -17.16
C PHE A 242 13.56 -17.18 -18.06
N GLY A 243 13.38 -16.63 -19.26
CA GLY A 243 12.37 -17.08 -20.22
C GLY A 243 11.64 -15.94 -20.92
N PRO A 244 10.67 -16.26 -21.79
CA PRO A 244 9.83 -15.26 -22.45
C PRO A 244 8.96 -14.51 -21.42
N CYS A 245 8.66 -13.24 -21.71
CA CYS A 245 7.91 -12.33 -20.84
C CYS A 245 6.38 -12.44 -20.96
N ASP A 246 5.88 -13.64 -21.32
CA ASP A 246 4.45 -13.95 -21.52
C ASP A 246 3.72 -14.34 -20.23
#